data_AF-A0AAD8DVK4-F1
#
_entry.id   AF-A0AAD8DVK4-F1
#
_cell.length_a   1.000
_cell.length_b   1.000
_cell.length_c   1.000
_cell.angle_alpha   90.00
_cell.angle_beta   90.00
_cell.angle_gamma   90.00
#
_symmetry.space_group_name_H-M   'P 1'
#
loop_
_entity.id
_entity.type
_entity.pdbx_description
1 polymer ?
#
loop_
_entity_poly.entity_id
_entity_poly.type
_entity_poly.pdbx_seq_one_letter_code
_entity_poly.pdbx_strand_id
1 'polypeptide(L)'
;MEFRHTFIFVVLLVVGSYVSAEEIEFGRNDAVSNQTATAYSVGVDMGIINPEKYSLKSFEQDERNIFKDLYQEYIYLNYSQPLNYQEWLIMNNYGILSDTQESLFQRKIVKQPIIREPL
;
A
#
# COMPACT_ATOMS: atom_id res chain seq x y z
N MET A 1 -6.51 -58.39 -19.23
CA MET A 1 -6.38 -56.93 -19.30
C MET A 1 -7.75 -56.44 -19.77
N GLU A 2 -8.53 -55.64 -19.04
CA GLU A 2 -8.20 -54.49 -18.21
C GLU A 2 -9.25 -54.29 -17.09
N PHE A 3 -8.82 -53.76 -15.96
CA PHE A 3 -9.65 -53.44 -14.81
C PHE A 3 -10.46 -52.16 -15.08
N ARG A 4 -11.79 -52.24 -15.15
CA ARG A 4 -12.65 -51.05 -15.03
C ARG A 4 -13.09 -50.91 -13.58
N HIS A 5 -12.31 -50.10 -12.86
CA HIS A 5 -12.53 -49.75 -11.46
C HIS A 5 -13.85 -49.00 -11.28
N THR A 6 -14.55 -49.44 -10.23
CA THR A 6 -15.71 -48.87 -9.57
C THR A 6 -15.51 -47.37 -9.28
N PHE A 7 -16.36 -46.51 -9.81
CA PHE A 7 -16.37 -45.08 -9.43
C PHE A 7 -17.10 -44.95 -8.08
N ILE A 8 -16.32 -44.76 -7.02
CA ILE A 8 -16.79 -44.48 -5.67
C ILE A 8 -17.25 -43.01 -5.60
N PHE A 9 -18.48 -42.80 -5.14
CA PHE A 9 -19.04 -41.51 -4.74
C PHE A 9 -18.22 -40.91 -3.59
N VAL A 10 -17.71 -39.69 -3.77
CA VAL A 10 -17.23 -38.86 -2.66
C VAL A 10 -18.15 -37.64 -2.56
N VAL A 11 -19.08 -37.73 -1.60
CA VAL A 11 -19.90 -36.62 -1.14
C VAL A 11 -19.00 -35.73 -0.26
N LEU A 12 -18.56 -34.59 -0.80
CA LEU A 12 -17.88 -33.57 0.01
C LEU A 12 -18.93 -32.68 0.66
N LEU A 13 -19.13 -32.93 1.95
CA LEU A 13 -19.82 -32.04 2.89
C LEU A 13 -19.08 -30.69 2.92
N VAL A 14 -19.67 -29.64 2.36
CA VAL A 14 -19.24 -28.26 2.63
C VAL A 14 -19.74 -27.91 4.03
N VAL A 15 -18.92 -28.22 5.04
CA VAL A 15 -19.10 -27.69 6.39
C VAL A 15 -18.75 -26.21 6.32
N GLY A 16 -19.77 -25.37 6.51
CA GLY A 16 -19.61 -23.93 6.65
C GLY A 16 -18.62 -23.61 7.77
N SER A 17 -17.48 -23.04 7.40
CA SER A 17 -16.58 -22.39 8.35
C SER A 17 -16.79 -20.90 8.21
N TYR A 18 -17.58 -20.34 9.12
CA TYR A 18 -17.53 -18.92 9.44
C TYR A 18 -16.19 -18.69 10.11
N VAL A 19 -15.15 -18.43 9.31
CA VAL A 19 -13.89 -17.90 9.84
C VAL A 19 -14.19 -16.47 10.27
N SER A 20 -14.32 -16.30 11.59
CA SER A 20 -14.40 -15.01 12.26
C SER A 20 -13.19 -14.18 11.82
N ALA A 21 -13.44 -13.12 11.05
CA ALA A 21 -12.45 -12.17 10.59
C ALA A 21 -12.08 -11.20 11.72
N GLU A 22 -11.48 -11.72 12.80
CA GLU A 22 -11.11 -10.90 13.95
C GLU A 22 -9.88 -11.47 14.66
N GLU A 23 -8.78 -11.73 13.94
CA GLU A 23 -7.47 -11.93 14.58
C GLU A 23 -6.25 -11.77 13.64
N ILE A 24 -6.27 -10.80 12.71
CA ILE A 24 -5.07 -10.44 11.91
C ILE A 24 -4.90 -8.92 11.84
N GLU A 25 -4.94 -8.24 12.98
CA GLU A 25 -4.62 -6.80 13.05
C GLU A 25 -3.41 -6.52 13.96
N PHE A 26 -3.15 -7.36 14.97
CA PHE A 26 -2.19 -7.00 16.02
C PHE A 26 -0.70 -7.19 15.66
N GLY A 27 -0.36 -8.08 14.72
CA GLY A 27 1.04 -8.35 14.33
C GLY A 27 1.50 -7.70 13.01
N ARG A 28 0.56 -7.21 12.19
CA ARG A 28 0.88 -6.61 10.88
C ARG A 28 1.24 -5.13 11.00
N ASN A 29 0.64 -4.45 11.98
CA ASN A 29 0.80 -3.01 12.17
C ASN A 29 2.21 -2.61 12.59
N ASP A 30 2.88 -3.41 13.44
CA ASP A 30 4.25 -3.12 13.89
C ASP A 30 5.29 -3.36 12.78
N ALA A 31 5.12 -4.43 12.00
CA ALA A 31 6.01 -4.74 10.88
C ALA A 31 5.85 -3.75 9.72
N VAL A 32 4.62 -3.32 9.43
CA VAL A 32 4.33 -2.28 8.43
C VAL A 32 4.86 -0.92 8.91
N SER A 33 4.64 -0.54 10.17
CA SER A 33 5.18 0.70 10.75
C SER A 33 6.71 0.75 10.65
N ASN A 34 7.40 -0.36 10.90
CA ASN A 34 8.85 -0.42 10.81
C ASN A 34 9.37 -0.23 9.37
N GLN A 35 8.71 -0.84 8.39
CA GLN A 35 9.07 -0.66 6.98
C GLN A 35 8.80 0.77 6.49
N THR A 36 7.67 1.35 6.87
CA THR A 36 7.33 2.74 6.53
C THR A 36 8.35 3.73 7.12
N ALA A 37 8.71 3.56 8.39
CA ALA A 37 9.73 4.38 9.04
C ALA A 37 11.09 4.23 8.37
N THR A 38 11.48 3.01 7.98
CA THR A 38 12.74 2.76 7.27
C THR A 38 12.76 3.46 5.90
N ALA A 39 11.69 3.32 5.11
CA ALA A 39 11.59 3.97 3.80
C ALA A 39 11.68 5.50 3.93
N TYR A 40 11.01 6.07 4.94
CA TYR A 40 11.07 7.49 5.25
C TYR A 40 12.49 7.94 5.62
N SER A 41 13.17 7.23 6.53
CA SER A 41 14.55 7.53 6.91
C SER A 41 15.48 7.53 5.69
N VAL A 42 15.35 6.55 4.79
CA VAL A 42 16.11 6.54 3.54
C VAL A 42 15.82 7.78 2.69
N GLY A 43 14.57 8.21 2.59
CA GLY A 43 14.20 9.42 1.83
C GLY A 43 14.78 10.70 2.42
N VAL A 44 14.89 10.78 3.76
CA VAL A 44 15.55 11.86 4.48
C VAL A 44 17.06 11.84 4.24
N ASP A 45 17.69 10.67 4.37
CA ASP A 45 19.14 10.50 4.18
C ASP A 45 19.57 10.81 2.73
N MET A 46 18.69 10.54 1.75
CA MET A 46 18.89 10.90 0.35
C MET A 46 18.64 12.39 0.05
N GLY A 47 18.17 13.18 1.01
CA GLY A 47 17.83 14.59 0.84
C GLY A 47 16.59 14.85 -0.04
N ILE A 48 15.79 13.81 -0.32
CA ILE A 48 14.53 13.93 -1.07
C ILE A 48 13.46 14.51 -0.15
N ILE A 49 13.36 13.97 1.07
CA ILE A 49 12.41 14.39 2.09
C ILE A 49 13.07 15.39 3.02
N ASN A 50 12.43 16.55 3.18
CA ASN A 50 12.73 17.46 4.26
C ASN A 50 11.81 17.18 5.44
N PRO A 51 12.32 16.68 6.58
CA PRO A 51 11.47 16.27 7.71
C PRO A 51 10.76 17.46 8.39
N GLU A 52 11.23 18.69 8.20
CA GLU A 52 10.54 19.90 8.70
C GLU A 52 9.32 20.27 7.87
N LYS A 53 9.27 19.84 6.59
CA LYS A 53 8.17 20.16 5.67
C LYS A 53 7.24 18.98 5.43
N TYR A 54 7.77 17.77 5.44
CA TYR A 54 7.01 16.55 5.22
C TYR A 54 7.37 15.52 6.29
N SER A 55 6.55 15.49 7.34
CA SER A 55 6.79 14.67 8.52
C SER A 55 6.57 13.17 8.25
N LEU A 56 7.17 12.31 9.09
CA LEU A 56 6.93 10.86 9.07
C LEU A 56 5.43 10.55 9.16
N LYS A 57 4.68 11.26 10.00
CA LYS A 57 3.23 11.05 10.14
C LYS A 57 2.48 11.36 8.84
N SER A 58 2.87 12.43 8.15
CA SER A 58 2.31 12.78 6.84
C SER A 58 2.65 11.72 5.80
N PHE A 59 3.89 11.23 5.80
CA PHE A 59 4.32 10.13 4.95
C PHE A 59 3.53 8.85 5.22
N GLU A 60 3.38 8.43 6.48
CA GLU A 60 2.56 7.25 6.85
C GLU A 60 1.11 7.37 6.36
N GLN A 61 0.55 8.57 6.44
CA GLN A 61 -0.81 8.84 5.98
C GLN A 61 -0.91 8.74 4.45
N ASP A 62 0.01 9.35 3.72
CA ASP A 62 0.04 9.27 2.25
C ASP A 62 0.38 7.85 1.78
N GLU A 63 1.25 7.14 2.51
CA GLU A 63 1.63 5.76 2.22
C GLU A 63 0.42 4.83 2.30
N ARG A 64 -0.38 4.97 3.37
CA ARG A 64 -1.59 4.20 3.61
C ARG A 64 -2.70 4.50 2.62
N ASN A 65 -2.90 5.78 2.29
CA ASN A 65 -4.08 6.21 1.54
C ASN A 65 -3.85 6.33 0.04
N ILE A 66 -2.59 6.34 -0.40
CA ILE A 66 -2.23 6.70 -1.78
C ILE A 66 -1.12 5.80 -2.32
N PHE A 67 0.04 5.74 -1.66
CA PHE A 67 1.22 5.12 -2.28
C PHE A 67 1.07 3.62 -2.44
N LYS A 68 0.47 2.93 -1.47
CA LYS A 68 0.23 1.49 -1.56
C LYS A 68 -0.69 1.14 -2.73
N ASP A 69 -1.75 1.91 -2.93
CA ASP A 69 -2.68 1.69 -4.04
C ASP A 69 -2.00 1.95 -5.40
N LEU A 70 -1.27 3.07 -5.53
CA LEU A 70 -0.52 3.38 -6.74
C LEU A 70 0.58 2.35 -7.03
N TYR A 71 1.20 1.80 -5.99
CA TYR A 71 2.20 0.75 -6.16
C TYR A 71 1.58 -0.57 -6.63
N GLN A 72 0.40 -0.94 -6.12
CA GLN A 72 -0.33 -2.12 -6.61
C GLN A 72 -0.74 -1.95 -8.08
N GLU A 73 -1.21 -0.76 -8.47
CA GLU A 73 -1.51 -0.45 -9.87
C GLU A 73 -0.25 -0.53 -10.74
N TYR A 74 0.88 0.02 -10.26
CA TYR A 74 2.17 -0.12 -10.95
C TYR A 74 2.56 -1.58 -11.15
N ILE A 75 2.46 -2.43 -10.13
CA ILE A 75 2.76 -3.87 -10.25
C ILE A 75 1.85 -4.51 -11.30
N TYR A 76 0.55 -4.21 -11.26
CA TYR A 76 -0.43 -4.71 -12.22
C TYR A 76 -0.13 -4.27 -13.65
N LEU A 77 0.52 -3.13 -13.87
CA LEU A 77 0.86 -2.67 -15.22
C LEU A 77 2.24 -3.17 -15.69
N ASN A 78 3.13 -3.55 -14.77
CA ASN A 78 4.55 -3.81 -15.04
C ASN A 78 4.97 -5.25 -14.68
N TYR A 79 4.09 -6.22 -14.97
CA TYR A 79 4.21 -7.64 -14.60
C TYR A 79 5.55 -8.32 -14.86
N SER A 80 6.30 -7.90 -15.89
CA SER A 80 7.50 -8.64 -16.33
C SER A 80 8.69 -8.46 -15.40
N GLN A 81 8.91 -7.25 -14.87
CA GLN A 81 9.99 -6.93 -13.93
C GLN A 81 9.60 -5.70 -13.08
N PRO A 82 8.72 -5.85 -12.08
CA PRO A 82 8.34 -4.73 -11.23
C PRO A 82 9.49 -4.34 -10.30
N LEU A 83 9.69 -3.03 -10.14
CA LEU A 83 10.54 -2.49 -9.08
C LEU A 83 9.99 -2.88 -7.70
N ASN A 84 10.88 -3.08 -6.74
CA ASN A 84 10.46 -3.20 -5.35
C ASN A 84 9.91 -1.86 -4.83
N TYR A 85 9.20 -1.88 -3.71
CA TYR A 85 8.49 -0.69 -3.22
C TYR A 85 9.42 0.51 -2.96
N GLN A 86 10.59 0.25 -2.39
CA GLN A 86 11.59 1.26 -2.07
C GLN A 86 12.17 1.90 -3.34
N GLU A 87 12.49 1.11 -4.35
CA GLU A 87 12.95 1.59 -5.66
C GLU A 87 11.86 2.40 -6.37
N TRP A 88 10.60 1.94 -6.29
CA TRP A 88 9.47 2.65 -6.84
C TRP A 88 9.25 4.01 -6.15
N LEU A 89 9.39 4.08 -4.82
CA LEU A 89 9.34 5.34 -4.08
C LEU A 89 10.42 6.31 -4.56
N ILE A 90 11.67 5.85 -4.70
CA ILE A 90 12.78 6.68 -5.20
C ILE A 90 12.48 7.19 -6.61
N MET A 91 12.03 6.31 -7.52
CA MET A 91 11.69 6.68 -8.89
C MET A 91 10.57 7.75 -8.96
N ASN A 92 9.67 7.75 -7.97
CA ASN A 92 8.57 8.71 -7.86
C ASN A 92 8.87 9.87 -6.90
N ASN A 93 10.14 10.09 -6.53
CA ASN A 93 10.57 11.11 -5.57
C ASN A 93 9.76 11.10 -4.27
N TYR A 94 9.33 9.92 -3.79
CA TYR A 94 8.48 9.78 -2.60
C TYR A 94 7.18 10.59 -2.66
N GLY A 95 6.72 10.97 -3.86
CA GLY A 95 5.59 11.86 -4.01
C GLY A 95 5.88 13.32 -3.65
N ILE A 96 7.13 13.75 -3.71
CA ILE A 96 7.60 15.08 -3.27
C ILE A 96 7.97 15.97 -4.46
N LEU A 97 7.64 17.25 -4.36
CA LEU A 97 8.07 18.30 -5.27
C LEU A 97 9.54 18.64 -5.06
N SER A 98 10.32 18.68 -6.14
CA SER A 98 11.77 18.92 -6.06
C SER A 98 12.13 20.34 -5.64
N ASP A 99 11.31 21.34 -5.96
CA ASP A 99 11.55 22.76 -5.67
C ASP A 99 11.20 23.12 -4.23
N THR A 100 10.07 22.61 -3.72
CA THR A 100 9.58 22.96 -2.38
C THR A 100 9.87 21.91 -1.32
N GLN A 101 10.16 20.67 -1.71
CA GLN A 101 10.21 19.49 -0.83
C GLN A 101 8.89 19.28 -0.07
N GLU A 102 7.76 19.56 -0.71
CA GLU A 102 6.41 19.33 -0.19
C GLU A 102 5.72 18.15 -0.88
N SER A 103 4.79 17.47 -0.17
CA SER A 103 3.98 16.38 -0.74
C SER A 103 3.10 16.88 -1.89
N LEU A 104 3.16 16.18 -3.02
CA LEU A 104 2.28 16.35 -4.17
C LEU A 104 0.81 16.13 -3.81
N PHE A 105 0.55 15.34 -2.77
CA PHE A 105 -0.79 14.90 -2.39
C PHE A 105 -1.43 15.82 -1.35
N GLN A 106 -0.62 16.44 -0.48
CA GLN A 106 -1.09 17.49 0.43
C GLN A 106 -1.70 18.68 -0.34
N ARG A 107 -1.11 19.06 -1.48
CA ARG A 107 -1.67 20.11 -2.36
C ARG A 107 -3.03 19.75 -2.97
N LYS A 108 -3.30 18.47 -3.23
CA LYS A 108 -4.58 18.02 -3.81
C LYS A 108 -5.74 18.11 -2.81
N ILE A 109 -5.47 17.86 -1.52
CA ILE A 109 -6.49 17.94 -0.46
C ILE A 109 -6.88 19.40 -0.18
N VAL A 110 -5.91 20.32 -0.17
CA VAL A 110 -6.19 21.76 0.07
C VAL A 110 -6.97 22.41 -1.09
N LYS A 111 -6.79 21.92 -2.32
CA LYS A 111 -7.44 22.48 -3.52
C LYS A 111 -8.85 21.94 -3.80
N GLN A 112 -9.35 20.93 -3.09
CA GLN A 112 -10.76 20.56 -3.21
C GLN A 112 -11.60 21.54 -2.36
N PRO A 113 -12.36 22.45 -2.97
CA PRO A 113 -13.28 23.27 -2.21
C PRO A 113 -14.38 22.35 -1.67
N ILE A 114 -14.63 22.41 -0.37
CA ILE A 114 -15.79 21.78 0.24
C ILE A 114 -17.02 22.48 -0.37
N ILE A 115 -17.62 21.89 -1.41
CA ILE A 115 -18.90 22.34 -1.93
C ILE A 115 -19.93 21.96 -0.85
N ARG A 116 -20.19 22.87 0.08
CA ARG A 116 -21.37 22.79 0.92
C ARG A 116 -22.53 23.24 0.05
N GLU A 117 -23.31 22.29 -0.46
CA GLU A 117 -24.62 22.61 -1.01
C GLU A 117 -25.48 23.19 0.13
N PRO A 118 -26.07 24.39 -0.04
CA PRO A 118 -27.07 24.87 0.90
C PRO A 118 -28.36 24.07 0.71
N LEU A 119 -28.87 23.53 1.83
CA LEU A 119 -30.20 22.93 1.98
C LEU A 119 -31.30 23.96 1.72
#